data_AF-A0A3G2GQX9-F1
#
_entry.id   AF-A0A3G2GQX9-F1
#
_cell.length_a   1.000
_cell.length_b   1.000
_cell.length_c   1.000
_cell.angle_alpha   90.00
_cell.angle_beta   90.00
_cell.angle_gamma   90.00
#
_symmetry.space_group_name_H-M   'P 1'
#
loop_
_entity.id
_entity.type
_entity.pdbx_description
1 polymer ?
#
loop_
_entity_poly.entity_id
_entity_poly.type
_entity_poly.pdbx_seq_one_letter_code
_entity_poly.pdbx_strand_id
1 'polypeptide(L)'
;SSIELAKAMSPCLIWIPNIHEVSFDDSDFFTLGLLAHLLSWDCERSSSSNNLVIASTHMPKQMDPSLIDTHRFNTCIKVRRPSISQQLKNFAILSSTRGFRLDSQIFETTHGYESINFGSTAQDVLALTNEALSISLSQG
;
A
#
# COMPACT_ATOMS: atom_id res chain seq x y z
N SER A 1 9.26 -25.38 -1.93
CA SER A 1 8.01 -24.56 -1.93
C SER A 1 8.35 -23.08 -1.73
N SER A 2 7.43 -22.14 -1.96
CA SER A 2 7.65 -20.70 -1.71
C SER A 2 8.00 -20.38 -0.25
N ILE A 3 7.48 -21.18 0.69
CA ILE A 3 7.84 -21.10 2.11
C ILE A 3 9.31 -21.46 2.34
N GLU A 4 9.80 -22.58 1.80
CA GLU A 4 11.20 -22.98 1.99
C GLU A 4 12.18 -21.93 1.48
N LEU A 5 11.82 -21.26 0.39
CA LEU A 5 12.57 -20.11 -0.12
C LEU A 5 12.58 -18.96 0.89
N ALA A 6 11.42 -18.60 1.46
CA ALA A 6 11.33 -17.56 2.49
C ALA A 6 12.11 -17.92 3.77
N LYS A 7 12.20 -19.22 4.13
CA LYS A 7 13.05 -19.71 5.22
C LYS A 7 14.53 -19.48 4.91
N ALA A 8 14.96 -19.84 3.71
CA ALA A 8 16.34 -19.69 3.27
C ALA A 8 16.78 -18.21 3.12
N MET A 9 15.81 -17.31 2.92
CA MET A 9 16.05 -15.87 2.71
C MET A 9 15.79 -15.01 3.96
N SER A 10 15.58 -15.61 5.13
CA SER A 10 15.28 -14.85 6.34
C SER A 10 16.45 -13.96 6.78
N PRO A 11 16.23 -12.69 7.18
CA PRO A 11 14.92 -12.00 7.27
C PRO A 11 14.39 -11.51 5.92
N CYS A 12 13.10 -11.72 5.63
CA CYS A 12 12.45 -11.28 4.39
C CYS A 12 11.07 -10.60 4.63
N LEU A 13 10.66 -9.75 3.68
CA LEU A 13 9.31 -9.18 3.62
C LEU A 13 8.44 -10.02 2.67
N ILE A 14 7.31 -10.53 3.15
CA ILE A 14 6.34 -11.28 2.37
C ILE A 14 5.10 -10.40 2.18
N TRP A 15 4.74 -10.11 0.93
CA TRP A 15 3.53 -9.34 0.61
C TRP A 15 2.46 -10.25 0.00
N ILE A 16 1.26 -10.23 0.61
CA ILE A 16 0.08 -10.97 0.13
C ILE A 16 -0.97 -9.95 -0.33
N PRO A 17 -1.12 -9.70 -1.64
CA PRO A 17 -2.18 -8.85 -2.16
C PRO A 17 -3.54 -9.55 -2.07
N ASN A 18 -4.61 -8.76 -2.05
CA ASN A 18 -6.00 -9.24 -2.12
C ASN A 18 -6.33 -10.40 -1.17
N ILE A 19 -5.92 -10.31 0.10
CA ILE A 19 -6.11 -11.41 1.08
C ILE A 19 -7.58 -11.83 1.28
N HIS A 20 -8.55 -11.03 0.85
CA HIS A 20 -9.98 -11.38 0.85
C HIS A 20 -10.36 -12.47 -0.18
N GLU A 21 -9.52 -12.72 -1.19
CA GLU A 21 -9.70 -13.82 -2.14
C GLU A 21 -9.26 -15.16 -1.55
N VAL A 22 -8.54 -15.16 -0.43
CA VAL A 22 -8.14 -16.39 0.27
C VAL A 22 -9.35 -16.92 1.03
N SER A 23 -10.03 -17.90 0.45
CA SER A 23 -11.11 -18.63 1.12
C SER A 23 -10.56 -19.68 2.06
N PHE A 24 -11.15 -19.76 3.25
CA PHE A 24 -10.90 -20.82 4.23
C PHE A 24 -11.79 -22.05 4.00
N ASP A 25 -12.58 -22.05 2.93
CA ASP A 25 -13.41 -23.17 2.53
C ASP A 25 -12.53 -24.32 2.02
N ASP A 26 -12.95 -25.55 2.26
CA ASP A 26 -12.17 -26.80 2.10
C ASP A 26 -11.61 -27.06 0.67
N SER A 27 -11.93 -26.22 -0.32
CA SER A 27 -11.52 -26.40 -1.71
C SER A 27 -10.07 -26.01 -2.01
N ASP A 28 -9.40 -25.23 -1.16
CA ASP A 28 -8.02 -24.76 -1.37
C ASP A 28 -7.12 -25.02 -0.14
N PHE A 29 -7.09 -26.27 0.29
CA PHE A 29 -6.23 -26.81 1.37
C PHE A 29 -4.76 -26.36 1.26
N PHE A 30 -4.26 -26.15 0.04
CA PHE A 30 -2.89 -25.69 -0.21
C PHE A 30 -2.66 -24.25 0.25
N THR A 31 -3.59 -23.34 -0.06
CA THR A 31 -3.50 -21.90 0.23
C THR A 31 -3.68 -21.64 1.73
N LEU A 32 -4.63 -22.35 2.34
CA LEU A 32 -4.86 -22.32 3.79
C LEU A 32 -3.69 -22.94 4.56
N GLY A 33 -3.16 -24.08 4.09
CA GLY A 33 -1.99 -24.73 4.67
C GLY A 33 -0.73 -23.86 4.58
N LEU A 34 -0.53 -23.16 3.45
CA LEU A 34 0.56 -22.21 3.26
C LEU A 34 0.45 -21.03 4.21
N LEU A 35 -0.73 -20.45 4.34
CA LEU A 35 -0.98 -19.29 5.21
C LEU A 35 -0.88 -19.67 6.69
N ALA A 36 -1.46 -20.81 7.08
CA ALA A 36 -1.32 -21.35 8.42
C ALA A 36 0.15 -21.64 8.76
N HIS A 37 0.93 -22.17 7.81
CA HIS A 37 2.37 -22.41 8.00
C HIS A 37 3.18 -21.10 8.09
N LEU A 38 2.84 -20.09 7.29
CA LEU A 38 3.47 -18.76 7.32
C LEU A 38 3.16 -17.99 8.61
N LEU A 39 1.95 -18.12 9.15
CA LEU A 39 1.51 -17.44 10.37
C LEU A 39 1.86 -18.23 11.65
N SER A 40 1.86 -19.56 11.58
CA SER A 40 2.33 -20.45 12.65
C SER A 40 3.86 -20.49 12.79
N TRP A 41 4.58 -19.88 11.84
CA TRP A 41 6.03 -19.73 11.80
C TRP A 41 6.62 -19.14 13.10
N ASP A 42 5.82 -18.39 13.87
CA ASP A 42 6.25 -17.81 15.15
C ASP A 42 6.06 -18.74 16.37
N CYS A 43 5.33 -19.86 16.25
CA CYS A 43 4.92 -20.66 17.41
C CYS A 43 5.84 -21.84 17.75
N GLU A 44 6.54 -22.42 16.78
CA GLU A 44 7.38 -23.61 17.04
C GLU A 44 8.87 -23.25 17.18
N ARG A 45 9.29 -23.12 18.44
CA ARG A 45 10.64 -23.36 18.95
C ARG A 45 11.81 -22.76 18.15
N SER A 46 12.37 -21.72 18.73
CA SER A 46 13.76 -21.24 18.61
C SER A 46 14.17 -20.54 17.30
N SER A 47 14.45 -19.25 17.48
CA SER A 47 15.50 -18.45 16.82
C SER A 47 15.24 -17.83 15.44
N SER A 48 15.21 -16.49 15.45
CA SER A 48 15.81 -15.56 14.48
C SER A 48 15.08 -15.18 13.18
N SER A 49 13.92 -15.76 12.88
CA SER A 49 13.24 -15.43 11.63
C SER A 49 12.32 -14.22 11.76
N ASN A 50 12.89 -13.02 11.78
CA ASN A 50 12.17 -11.73 11.76
C ASN A 50 11.57 -11.45 10.36
N ASN A 51 10.77 -12.37 9.83
CA ASN A 51 10.10 -12.18 8.56
C ASN A 51 8.85 -11.33 8.77
N LEU A 52 8.71 -10.24 8.02
CA LEU A 52 7.54 -9.37 8.10
C LEU A 52 6.52 -9.81 7.04
N VAL A 53 5.33 -10.18 7.46
CA VAL A 53 4.22 -10.50 6.54
C VAL A 53 3.25 -9.33 6.49
N ILE A 54 3.08 -8.74 5.30
CA ILE A 54 2.09 -7.70 5.04
C ILE A 54 1.03 -8.26 4.10
N ALA A 55 -0.22 -8.26 4.54
CA ALA A 55 -1.36 -8.54 3.68
C ALA A 55 -2.09 -7.23 3.33
N SER A 56 -2.58 -7.11 2.11
CA SER A 56 -3.39 -5.96 1.68
C SER A 56 -4.77 -6.39 1.19
N THR A 57 -5.77 -5.55 1.47
CA THR A 57 -7.14 -5.74 0.99
C THR A 57 -7.77 -4.39 0.67
N HIS A 58 -8.66 -4.37 -0.32
CA HIS A 58 -9.60 -3.27 -0.58
C HIS A 58 -11.02 -3.59 -0.08
N MET A 59 -11.26 -4.83 0.39
CA MET A 59 -12.56 -5.33 0.86
C MET A 59 -12.43 -5.95 2.26
N PRO A 60 -12.09 -5.17 3.30
CA PRO A 60 -11.87 -5.71 4.65
C PRO A 60 -13.09 -6.44 5.23
N LYS A 61 -14.30 -6.16 4.73
CA LYS A 61 -15.54 -6.85 5.14
C LYS A 61 -15.70 -8.27 4.58
N GLN A 62 -14.98 -8.60 3.50
CA GLN A 62 -15.01 -9.93 2.89
C GLN A 62 -13.89 -10.85 3.39
N MET A 63 -12.99 -10.32 4.22
CA MET A 63 -11.95 -11.14 4.84
C MET A 63 -12.56 -12.09 5.86
N ASP A 64 -12.03 -13.30 5.89
CA ASP A 64 -12.33 -14.26 6.94
C ASP A 64 -11.87 -13.71 8.31
N PRO A 65 -12.74 -13.64 9.33
CA PRO A 65 -12.39 -13.14 10.66
C PRO A 65 -11.22 -13.89 11.31
N SER A 66 -11.00 -15.17 10.97
CA SER A 66 -9.90 -15.99 11.50
C SER A 66 -8.52 -15.52 11.04
N LEU A 67 -8.44 -14.66 10.02
CA LEU A 67 -7.19 -14.00 9.62
C LEU A 67 -6.74 -12.97 10.66
N ILE A 68 -7.70 -12.34 11.34
CA ILE A 68 -7.47 -11.27 12.31
C ILE A 68 -7.40 -11.91 13.69
N ASP A 69 -6.24 -12.48 14.00
CA ASP A 69 -5.94 -13.04 15.31
C ASP A 69 -4.58 -12.52 15.82
N THR A 70 -4.44 -12.50 17.14
CA THR A 70 -3.23 -12.14 17.87
C THR A 70 -2.00 -12.96 17.46
N HIS A 71 -2.20 -14.19 16.99
CA HIS A 71 -1.15 -15.09 16.48
C HIS A 71 -1.02 -15.09 14.95
N ARG A 72 -1.76 -14.23 14.25
CA ARG A 72 -1.80 -14.14 12.78
C ARG A 72 -1.52 -12.71 12.32
N PHE A 73 -2.52 -12.00 11.80
CA PHE A 73 -2.41 -10.56 11.52
C PHE A 73 -2.79 -9.76 12.76
N ASN A 74 -1.78 -9.50 13.61
CA ASN A 74 -1.96 -8.77 14.87
C ASN A 74 -2.12 -7.24 14.70
N THR A 75 -1.70 -6.68 13.55
CA THR A 75 -1.67 -5.24 13.29
C THR A 75 -2.46 -4.91 12.05
N CYS A 76 -3.45 -4.02 12.20
CA CYS A 76 -4.26 -3.53 11.09
C CYS A 76 -3.98 -2.04 10.83
N ILE A 77 -3.51 -1.72 9.61
CA ILE A 77 -3.25 -0.35 9.19
C ILE A 77 -4.33 0.07 8.19
N LYS A 78 -5.16 1.03 8.57
CA LYS A 78 -6.15 1.62 7.68
C LYS A 78 -5.55 2.78 6.90
N VAL A 79 -5.23 2.54 5.63
CA VAL A 79 -4.85 3.60 4.69
C VAL A 79 -6.09 4.42 4.34
N ARG A 80 -6.06 5.72 4.64
CA ARG A 80 -7.15 6.65 4.32
C ARG A 80 -6.76 7.51 3.12
N ARG A 81 -7.76 8.16 2.51
CA ARG A 81 -7.52 9.18 1.49
C ARG A 81 -6.66 10.29 2.10
N PRO A 82 -5.61 10.75 1.40
CA PRO A 82 -4.76 11.84 1.88
C PRO A 82 -5.60 13.12 2.01
N SER A 83 -5.31 13.93 3.03
CA SER A 83 -5.91 15.27 3.14
C SER A 83 -5.45 16.16 1.98
N ILE A 84 -6.18 17.23 1.69
CA ILE A 84 -5.78 18.21 0.65
C ILE A 84 -4.34 18.69 0.85
N SER A 85 -3.94 18.94 2.10
CA SER A 85 -2.58 19.35 2.47
C SER A 85 -1.54 18.26 2.16
N GLN A 86 -1.89 16.98 2.31
CA GLN A 86 -1.02 15.86 1.91
C GLN A 86 -0.98 15.69 0.39
N GLN A 87 -2.11 15.86 -0.32
CA GLN A 87 -2.16 15.81 -1.78
C GLN A 87 -1.26 16.88 -2.41
N LEU A 88 -1.29 18.10 -1.88
CA LEU A 88 -0.45 19.22 -2.31
C LEU A 88 1.04 18.93 -2.13
N LYS A 89 1.42 18.42 -0.94
CA LYS A 89 2.80 18.01 -0.68
C LYS A 89 3.25 16.92 -1.66
N ASN A 90 2.40 15.91 -1.89
CA ASN A 90 2.70 14.84 -2.83
C ASN A 90 2.85 15.38 -4.26
N PHE A 91 1.95 16.25 -4.69
CA PHE A 91 2.02 16.90 -6.00
C PHE A 91 3.32 17.70 -6.15
N ALA A 92 3.66 18.57 -5.19
CA ALA A 92 4.89 19.34 -5.22
C ALA A 92 6.16 18.44 -5.28
N ILE A 93 6.17 17.34 -4.53
CA ILE A 93 7.25 16.34 -4.57
C ILE A 93 7.31 15.67 -5.95
N LEU A 94 6.19 15.20 -6.48
CA LEU A 94 6.09 14.50 -7.77
C LEU A 94 6.48 15.41 -8.95
N SER A 95 6.06 16.67 -8.93
CA SER A 95 6.47 17.66 -9.92
C SER A 95 7.98 17.88 -9.86
N SER A 96 8.53 18.06 -8.65
CA SER A 96 9.97 18.31 -8.46
C SER A 96 10.84 17.14 -8.91
N THR A 97 10.44 15.89 -8.62
CA THR A 97 11.17 14.69 -9.06
C THR A 97 11.13 14.49 -10.57
N ARG A 98 10.17 15.10 -11.26
CA ARG A 98 10.05 15.07 -12.73
C ARG A 98 10.67 16.27 -13.44
N GLY A 99 11.41 17.11 -12.72
CA GLY A 99 12.11 18.26 -13.28
C GLY A 99 11.24 19.52 -13.45
N PHE A 100 10.03 19.52 -12.89
CA PHE A 100 9.12 20.66 -12.92
C PHE A 100 8.90 21.19 -11.51
N ARG A 101 9.55 22.30 -11.14
CA ARG A 101 9.37 22.91 -9.81
C ARG A 101 8.24 23.94 -9.87
N LEU A 102 7.18 23.67 -9.12
CA LEU A 102 6.10 24.62 -8.92
C LEU A 102 6.56 25.73 -7.98
N ASP A 103 6.21 26.97 -8.31
CA ASP A 103 6.41 28.09 -7.40
C ASP A 103 5.48 27.92 -6.19
N SER A 104 6.05 27.95 -4.97
CA SER A 104 5.29 27.80 -3.73
C SER A 104 4.23 28.89 -3.57
N GLN A 105 4.42 30.05 -4.22
CA GLN A 105 3.41 31.12 -4.22
C GLN A 105 2.10 30.72 -4.88
N ILE A 106 2.07 29.77 -5.82
CA ILE A 106 0.83 29.34 -6.49
C ILE A 106 -0.16 28.75 -5.47
N PHE A 107 0.37 28.06 -4.46
CA PHE A 107 -0.42 27.48 -3.39
C PHE A 107 -0.78 28.50 -2.31
N GLU A 108 0.10 29.46 -2.00
CA GLU A 108 -0.16 30.45 -0.94
C GLU A 108 -1.05 31.63 -1.37
N THR A 109 -0.92 32.08 -2.62
CA THR A 109 -1.63 33.29 -3.12
C THR A 109 -3.04 33.01 -3.60
N THR A 110 -3.31 31.78 -4.04
CA THR A 110 -4.63 31.37 -4.47
C THR A 110 -5.40 30.85 -3.25
N HIS A 111 -6.37 31.59 -2.72
CA HIS A 111 -7.45 31.02 -1.90
C HIS A 111 -8.22 29.88 -2.64
N GLY A 112 -7.84 29.58 -3.89
CA GLY A 112 -8.32 28.50 -4.76
C GLY A 112 -7.83 27.09 -4.44
N TYR A 113 -7.41 26.81 -3.21
CA TYR A 113 -7.40 25.41 -2.74
C TYR A 113 -8.77 24.74 -2.89
N GLU A 114 -9.85 25.55 -2.87
CA GLU A 114 -11.22 25.09 -3.13
C GLU A 114 -11.54 24.80 -4.60
N SER A 115 -10.73 25.29 -5.57
CA SER A 115 -11.00 25.10 -7.01
C SER A 115 -10.11 24.07 -7.69
N ILE A 116 -8.93 23.75 -7.14
CA ILE A 116 -8.05 22.72 -7.71
C ILE A 116 -8.52 21.35 -7.24
N ASN A 117 -9.26 20.66 -8.09
CA ASN A 117 -9.65 19.27 -7.87
C ASN A 117 -8.46 18.34 -8.13
N PHE A 118 -7.67 18.02 -7.09
CA PHE A 118 -6.61 17.01 -7.14
C PHE A 118 -7.13 15.58 -7.31
N GLY A 119 -8.46 15.41 -7.39
CA GLY A 119 -9.12 14.13 -7.37
C GLY A 119 -9.13 13.50 -5.97
N SER A 120 -9.66 12.28 -5.90
CA SER A 120 -9.91 11.56 -4.65
C SER A 120 -8.86 10.49 -4.36
N THR A 121 -7.98 10.19 -5.31
CA THR A 121 -6.98 9.11 -5.24
C THR A 121 -5.57 9.59 -5.50
N ALA A 122 -4.57 8.79 -5.09
CA ALA A 122 -3.17 9.07 -5.42
C ALA A 122 -2.91 8.99 -6.94
N GLN A 123 -3.71 8.21 -7.67
CA GLN A 123 -3.62 8.13 -9.13
C GLN A 123 -4.04 9.45 -9.79
N ASP A 124 -5.05 10.12 -9.24
CA ASP A 124 -5.52 11.41 -9.75
C ASP A 124 -4.42 12.48 -9.64
N VAL A 125 -3.73 12.55 -8.49
CA VAL A 125 -2.58 13.46 -8.29
C VAL A 125 -1.44 13.14 -9.28
N LEU A 126 -1.19 11.86 -9.54
CA LEU A 126 -0.19 11.41 -10.53
C LEU A 126 -0.59 11.82 -11.96
N ALA A 127 -1.85 11.64 -12.34
CA ALA A 127 -2.37 12.03 -13.64
C ALA A 127 -2.29 13.54 -13.85
N LEU A 128 -2.71 14.32 -12.85
CA LEU A 128 -2.59 15.78 -12.84
C LEU A 128 -1.12 16.22 -13.02
N THR A 129 -0.18 15.53 -12.35
CA THR A 129 1.26 15.83 -12.49
C THR A 129 1.75 15.55 -13.90
N ASN A 130 1.34 14.43 -14.51
CA ASN A 130 1.71 14.08 -15.87
C ASN A 130 1.19 15.11 -16.89
N GLU A 131 -0.05 15.57 -16.70
CA GLU A 131 -0.68 16.58 -17.56
C GLU A 131 0.03 17.93 -17.45
N ALA A 132 0.26 18.41 -16.22
CA ALA A 132 0.99 19.67 -15.99
C ALA A 132 2.39 19.65 -16.61
N LEU A 133 3.10 18.52 -16.51
CA LEU A 133 4.40 18.34 -17.14
C LEU A 133 4.31 18.34 -18.67
N SER A 134 3.32 17.64 -19.25
CA SER A 134 3.10 17.61 -20.70
C SER A 134 2.86 19.02 -21.25
N ILE A 135 2.03 19.81 -20.56
CA ILE A 135 1.79 21.22 -20.90
C ILE A 135 3.09 22.02 -20.84
N SER A 136 3.86 21.90 -19.75
CA SER A 136 5.14 22.61 -19.59
C SER A 136 6.15 22.28 -20.68
N LEU A 137 6.18 21.04 -21.18
CA LEU A 137 7.07 20.63 -22.28
C LEU A 137 6.60 21.13 -23.65
N SER A 138 5.29 21.35 -23.82
CA SER A 138 4.75 21.87 -25.09
C SER A 138 4.87 23.40 -25.23
N GLN A 139 4.98 24.12 -24.10
CA GLN A 139 5.03 25.58 -24.06
C GLN A 139 6.44 26.15 -23.85
N GLY A 140 7.43 25.30 -23.53
CA GLY A 140 8.85 25.65 -23.40
C GLY A 140 9.66 25.29 -24.64
#